data_AF-A0A7V9GQ99-F1
#
_entry.id   AF-A0A7V9GQ99-F1
#
_cell.length_a   1.000
_cell.length_b   1.000
_cell.length_c   1.000
_cell.angle_alpha   90.00
_cell.angle_beta   90.00
_cell.angle_gamma   90.00
#
_symmetry.space_group_name_H-M   'P 1'
#
loop_
_entity.id
_entity.type
_entity.pdbx_description
1 polymer ?
#
loop_
_entity_poly.entity_id
_entity_poly.type
_entity_poly.pdbx_seq_one_letter_code
_entity_poly.pdbx_strand_id
1 'polypeptide(L)'
;MASKKKKKKLSWFIFFILLIGSGLMLFFGIRWYLYYRVATIYYPAFNIPIPKKYMIHGIDVSRYQDLVAWEEVKEMEDQDIKLGFAFIKATEGIGNRDIQFKRNWRRTKKAGIIRGAYHFFLATKDGKTQAENFIKTVDLDKNDLPPVLDVELTYGVSHDKIRTEVKEWLDVAEAYYGVRPIIYTNIDFYTKVLGDDFDDYPLWIAHYHQPGKPRIKRSWVFWQHSEEGRVNGIKSKVDFNVFNGDSTDFKNLLIN
;
A
#
# COMPACT_ATOMS: atom_id res chain seq x y z
N MET A 1 40.33 43.97 -22.60
CA MET A 1 39.72 44.14 -21.26
C MET A 1 38.22 43.81 -21.17
N ALA A 2 37.40 44.03 -22.21
CA ALA A 2 35.94 43.82 -22.16
C ALA A 2 35.49 42.35 -21.92
N SER A 3 36.21 41.37 -22.45
CA SER A 3 35.91 39.93 -22.28
C SER A 3 36.00 39.45 -20.82
N LYS A 4 37.01 39.90 -20.06
CA LYS A 4 37.18 39.55 -18.63
C LYS A 4 36.04 40.12 -17.75
N LYS A 5 35.56 41.34 -18.03
CA LYS A 5 34.42 41.94 -17.32
C LYS A 5 33.10 41.20 -17.59
N LYS A 6 32.85 40.75 -18.82
CA LYS A 6 31.68 39.92 -19.17
C LYS A 6 31.71 38.56 -18.46
N LYS A 7 32.86 37.88 -18.44
CA LYS A 7 33.04 36.61 -17.69
C LYS A 7 32.80 36.76 -16.18
N LYS A 8 33.27 37.85 -15.57
CA LYS A 8 33.05 38.13 -14.13
C LYS A 8 31.58 38.40 -13.80
N LYS A 9 30.86 39.16 -14.66
CA LYS A 9 29.42 39.39 -14.52
C LYS A 9 28.62 38.09 -14.66
N LEU A 10 28.97 37.24 -15.64
CA LEU A 10 28.35 35.93 -15.82
C LEU A 10 28.59 35.01 -14.61
N SER A 11 29.80 35.00 -14.05
CA SER A 11 30.13 34.24 -12.85
C SER A 11 29.34 34.70 -11.62
N TRP A 12 29.19 36.01 -11.40
CA TRP A 12 28.36 36.54 -10.32
C TRP A 12 26.87 36.23 -10.52
N PHE A 13 26.38 36.29 -11.75
CA PHE A 13 25.00 35.92 -12.09
C PHE A 13 24.73 34.43 -11.79
N ILE A 14 25.64 33.53 -12.19
CA ILE A 14 25.55 32.09 -11.86
C ILE A 14 25.60 31.88 -10.35
N PHE A 15 26.48 32.59 -9.63
CA PHE A 15 26.56 32.51 -8.17
C PHE A 15 25.23 32.90 -7.49
N PHE A 16 24.60 33.99 -7.92
CA PHE A 16 23.29 34.40 -7.39
C PHE A 16 22.19 33.38 -7.69
N ILE A 17 22.16 32.79 -8.89
CA ILE A 17 21.20 31.72 -9.21
C ILE A 17 21.40 30.51 -8.28
N LEU A 18 22.64 30.08 -8.06
CA LEU A 18 22.95 28.98 -7.16
C LEU A 18 22.56 29.30 -5.71
N LEU A 19 22.77 30.54 -5.26
CA LEU A 19 22.39 30.99 -3.92
C LEU A 19 20.87 31.08 -3.72
N ILE A 20 20.13 31.53 -4.72
CA ILE A 20 18.67 31.49 -4.71
C ILE A 20 18.19 30.03 -4.72
N GLY A 21 18.79 29.19 -5.57
CA GLY A 21 18.47 27.77 -5.65
C GLY A 21 18.70 27.03 -4.33
N SER A 22 19.83 27.27 -3.66
CA SER A 22 20.12 26.68 -2.35
C SER A 22 19.19 27.22 -1.26
N GLY A 23 18.86 28.51 -1.29
CA GLY A 23 17.87 29.11 -0.39
C GLY A 23 16.48 28.48 -0.54
N LEU A 24 16.03 28.24 -1.78
CA LEU A 24 14.77 27.56 -2.06
C LEU A 24 14.81 26.09 -1.60
N MET A 25 15.88 25.36 -1.90
CA MET A 25 16.04 23.98 -1.42
C MET A 25 15.98 23.89 0.11
N LEU A 26 16.67 24.80 0.81
CA LEU A 26 16.64 24.87 2.26
C LEU A 26 15.23 25.20 2.77
N PHE A 27 14.56 26.18 2.16
CA PHE A 27 13.20 26.57 2.54
C PHE A 27 12.21 25.39 2.38
N PHE A 28 12.21 24.72 1.23
CA PHE A 28 11.34 23.56 1.00
C PHE A 28 11.72 22.38 1.90
N GLY A 29 13.02 22.16 2.15
CA GLY A 29 13.52 21.14 3.07
C GLY A 29 13.07 21.37 4.51
N ILE A 30 13.16 22.60 5.02
CA ILE A 30 12.66 22.96 6.36
C ILE A 30 11.14 22.78 6.44
N ARG A 31 10.40 23.26 5.44
CA ARG A 31 8.93 23.07 5.42
C ARG A 31 8.54 21.60 5.40
N TRP A 32 9.24 20.79 4.61
CA TRP A 32 9.04 19.35 4.57
C TRP A 32 9.34 18.70 5.93
N TYR A 33 10.47 19.03 6.55
CA TYR A 33 10.85 18.53 7.86
C TYR A 33 9.82 18.89 8.94
N LEU A 34 9.37 20.14 8.97
CA LEU A 34 8.34 20.58 9.92
C LEU A 34 7.02 19.85 9.68
N TYR A 35 6.59 19.71 8.42
CA TYR A 35 5.40 18.94 8.08
C TYR A 35 5.53 17.49 8.53
N TYR A 36 6.69 16.88 8.28
CA TYR A 36 6.99 15.51 8.68
C TYR A 36 6.83 15.29 10.20
N ARG A 37 7.43 16.18 10.99
CA ARG A 37 7.37 16.18 12.46
C ARG A 37 5.96 16.39 13.00
N VAL A 38 5.14 17.18 12.32
CA VAL A 38 3.76 17.43 12.74
C VAL A 38 2.85 16.25 12.39
N ALA A 39 3.01 15.68 11.20
CA ALA A 39 2.08 14.68 10.67
C ALA A 39 2.36 13.25 11.14
N THR A 40 3.58 12.94 11.61
CA THR A 40 3.95 11.60 12.11
C THR A 40 4.33 11.58 13.58
N ILE A 41 4.23 10.41 14.20
CA ILE A 41 4.88 10.05 15.48
C ILE A 41 5.76 8.84 15.19
N TYR A 42 6.97 8.84 15.75
CA TYR A 42 7.83 7.65 15.70
C TYR A 42 7.49 6.72 16.86
N TYR A 43 7.14 5.48 16.54
CA TYR A 43 6.77 4.45 17.51
C TYR A 43 7.92 3.46 17.66
N PRO A 44 8.66 3.46 18.79
CA PRO A 44 9.85 2.63 18.97
C PRO A 44 9.59 1.13 18.85
N ALA A 45 8.43 0.62 19.31
CA ALA A 45 8.13 -0.81 19.23
C ALA A 45 7.97 -1.27 17.78
N PHE A 46 7.36 -0.44 16.93
CA PHE A 46 7.19 -0.71 15.51
C PHE A 46 8.40 -0.31 14.66
N ASN A 47 9.35 0.43 15.24
CA ASN A 47 10.55 0.96 14.58
C ASN A 47 10.26 1.85 13.35
N ILE A 48 9.10 2.52 13.32
CA ILE A 48 8.70 3.35 12.17
C ILE A 48 7.96 4.62 12.60
N PRO A 49 7.98 5.66 11.74
CA PRO A 49 7.05 6.77 11.83
C PRO A 49 5.67 6.37 11.30
N ILE A 50 4.63 6.62 12.08
CA ILE A 50 3.23 6.34 11.74
C ILE A 50 2.46 7.69 11.62
N PRO A 51 1.62 7.87 10.59
CA PRO A 51 0.82 9.08 10.41
C PRO A 51 -0.28 9.21 11.48
N LYS A 52 -0.32 10.35 12.18
CA LYS A 52 -1.23 10.61 13.32
C LYS A 52 -2.73 10.61 13.00
N LYS A 53 -3.08 10.83 11.73
CA LYS A 53 -4.47 11.09 11.32
C LYS A 53 -5.34 9.83 11.40
N TYR A 54 -4.73 8.65 11.35
CA TYR A 54 -5.43 7.39 11.16
C TYR A 54 -5.43 6.59 12.45
N MET A 55 -6.57 5.97 12.77
CA MET A 55 -6.77 5.24 14.02
C MET A 55 -6.77 3.72 13.83
N ILE A 56 -6.95 3.25 12.59
CA ILE A 56 -7.07 1.82 12.27
C ILE A 56 -5.85 1.43 11.46
N HIS A 57 -5.04 0.57 12.07
CA HIS A 57 -3.75 0.13 11.53
C HIS A 57 -3.79 -1.36 11.23
N GLY A 58 -2.97 -1.76 10.28
CA GLY A 58 -2.81 -3.16 9.94
C GLY A 58 -1.49 -3.40 9.24
N ILE A 59 -1.27 -4.66 8.91
CA ILE A 59 -0.09 -5.12 8.20
C ILE A 59 -0.49 -5.88 6.95
N ASP A 60 0.46 -6.14 6.07
CA ASP A 60 0.29 -7.16 5.05
C ASP A 60 1.49 -8.10 5.01
N VAL A 61 1.21 -9.38 4.73
CA VAL A 61 2.18 -10.46 4.84
C VAL A 61 2.04 -11.47 3.71
N SER A 62 3.15 -12.15 3.43
CA SER A 62 3.24 -13.26 2.49
C SER A 62 4.13 -14.36 3.07
N ARG A 63 4.56 -15.31 2.23
CA ARG A 63 5.62 -16.25 2.60
C ARG A 63 6.91 -15.60 3.10
N TYR A 64 7.19 -14.35 2.70
CA TYR A 64 8.44 -13.67 3.05
C TYR A 64 8.53 -13.27 4.54
N GLN A 65 7.40 -13.27 5.25
CA GLN A 65 7.34 -13.08 6.69
C GLN A 65 7.47 -14.40 7.48
N ASP A 66 7.81 -15.51 6.79
CA ASP A 66 7.97 -16.84 7.37
C ASP A 66 6.78 -17.27 8.25
N LEU A 67 7.07 -17.78 9.46
CA LEU A 67 6.09 -18.20 10.44
C LEU A 67 5.71 -17.02 11.33
N VAL A 68 4.54 -16.44 11.06
CA VAL A 68 3.95 -15.38 11.89
C VAL A 68 3.28 -15.97 13.15
N ALA A 69 3.63 -15.47 14.33
CA ALA A 69 2.95 -15.76 15.59
C ALA A 69 1.80 -14.75 15.80
N TRP A 70 0.63 -15.07 15.27
CA TRP A 70 -0.51 -14.13 15.18
C TRP A 70 -1.08 -13.71 16.54
N GLU A 71 -0.94 -14.56 17.55
CA GLU A 71 -1.28 -14.22 18.92
C GLU A 71 -0.41 -13.07 19.45
N GLU A 72 0.91 -13.08 19.20
CA GLU A 72 1.82 -11.96 19.54
C GLU A 72 1.53 -10.72 18.71
N VAL A 73 1.19 -10.88 17.42
CA VAL A 73 0.79 -9.76 16.54
C VAL A 73 -0.46 -9.06 17.12
N LYS A 74 -1.43 -9.82 17.62
CA LYS A 74 -2.68 -9.28 18.19
C LYS A 74 -2.43 -8.50 19.48
N GLU A 75 -1.51 -8.99 20.30
CA GLU A 75 -1.16 -8.40 21.60
C GLU A 75 -0.26 -7.17 21.47
N MET A 76 0.37 -6.97 20.30
CA MET A 76 1.27 -5.84 20.11
C MET A 76 0.54 -4.49 20.14
N GLU A 77 1.05 -3.61 21.01
CA GLU A 77 0.56 -2.26 21.25
C GLU A 77 1.74 -1.32 21.54
N ASP A 78 1.73 -0.12 20.96
CA ASP A 78 2.63 0.98 21.35
C ASP A 78 1.79 2.25 21.45
N GLN A 79 1.62 2.74 22.68
CA GLN A 79 0.73 3.85 23.02
C GLN A 79 -0.70 3.60 22.55
N ASP A 80 -1.16 4.32 21.53
CA ASP A 80 -2.50 4.28 20.99
C ASP A 80 -2.64 3.36 19.76
N ILE A 81 -1.54 2.74 19.32
CA ILE A 81 -1.51 1.95 18.09
C ILE A 81 -1.62 0.46 18.37
N LYS A 82 -2.62 -0.16 17.75
CA LYS A 82 -2.84 -1.62 17.70
C LYS A 82 -3.07 -2.08 16.27
N LEU A 83 -2.69 -3.32 15.99
CA LEU A 83 -2.96 -3.96 14.71
C LEU A 83 -4.39 -4.53 14.67
N GLY A 84 -5.27 -3.84 13.93
CA GLY A 84 -6.68 -4.19 13.79
C GLY A 84 -6.99 -5.11 12.61
N PHE A 85 -6.16 -5.06 11.56
CA PHE A 85 -6.35 -5.89 10.36
C PHE A 85 -5.03 -6.41 9.77
N ALA A 86 -5.14 -7.42 8.92
CA ALA A 86 -4.02 -7.90 8.11
C ALA A 86 -4.46 -8.35 6.71
N PHE A 87 -3.73 -7.95 5.67
CA PHE A 87 -3.85 -8.56 4.33
C PHE A 87 -2.84 -9.70 4.17
N ILE A 88 -3.25 -10.79 3.54
CA ILE A 88 -2.45 -12.01 3.44
C ILE A 88 -2.39 -12.44 1.97
N LYS A 89 -1.17 -12.60 1.43
CA LYS A 89 -0.99 -13.09 0.05
C LYS A 89 -1.63 -14.45 -0.08
N ALA A 90 -2.55 -14.60 -1.03
CA ALA A 90 -3.19 -15.88 -1.31
C ALA A 90 -2.59 -16.55 -2.54
N THR A 91 -2.56 -15.84 -3.65
CA THR A 91 -2.21 -16.39 -4.96
C THR A 91 -1.41 -15.40 -5.78
N GLU A 92 -0.79 -15.92 -6.84
CA GLU A 92 -0.02 -15.16 -7.81
C GLU A 92 -0.20 -15.79 -9.19
N GLY A 93 -0.53 -14.98 -10.20
CA GLY A 93 -0.74 -15.48 -11.55
C GLY A 93 -1.79 -16.61 -11.62
N ILE A 94 -1.63 -17.50 -12.59
CA ILE A 94 -2.68 -18.49 -12.94
C ILE A 94 -2.69 -19.76 -12.08
N GLY A 95 -1.68 -19.99 -11.25
CA GLY A 95 -1.57 -21.25 -10.50
C GLY A 95 -0.68 -21.24 -9.27
N ASN A 96 0.07 -20.16 -9.00
CA ASN A 96 0.89 -20.10 -7.80
C ASN A 96 -0.01 -19.75 -6.60
N ARG A 97 0.24 -20.45 -5.49
CA ARG A 97 -0.37 -20.21 -4.18
C ARG A 97 0.73 -19.87 -3.20
N ASP A 98 0.47 -18.90 -2.32
CA ASP A 98 1.42 -18.61 -1.25
C ASP A 98 1.45 -19.76 -0.24
N ILE A 99 2.65 -20.28 0.02
CA ILE A 99 2.84 -21.46 0.86
C ILE A 99 2.43 -21.23 2.32
N GLN A 100 2.42 -19.97 2.78
CA GLN A 100 1.97 -19.62 4.14
C GLN A 100 0.48 -19.25 4.20
N PHE A 101 -0.20 -19.04 3.06
CA PHE A 101 -1.57 -18.51 3.03
C PHE A 101 -2.51 -19.29 3.96
N LYS A 102 -2.62 -20.62 3.77
CA LYS A 102 -3.56 -21.44 4.56
C LYS A 102 -3.30 -21.34 6.06
N ARG A 103 -2.02 -21.28 6.47
CA ARG A 103 -1.64 -21.15 7.88
C ARG A 103 -2.02 -19.75 8.39
N ASN A 104 -1.59 -18.71 7.68
CA ASN A 104 -1.83 -17.32 8.06
C ASN A 104 -3.34 -17.03 8.09
N TRP A 105 -4.07 -17.35 7.02
CA TRP A 105 -5.52 -17.21 6.92
C TRP A 105 -6.25 -17.75 8.15
N ARG A 106 -5.95 -19.00 8.55
CA ARG A 106 -6.58 -19.63 9.72
C ARG A 106 -6.13 -19.00 11.04
N ARG A 107 -4.84 -18.69 11.20
CA ARG A 107 -4.27 -18.21 12.46
C ARG A 107 -4.64 -16.76 12.75
N THR A 108 -4.69 -15.90 11.73
CA THR A 108 -5.17 -14.51 11.86
C THR A 108 -6.61 -14.47 12.35
N LYS A 109 -7.50 -15.30 11.76
CA LYS A 109 -8.89 -15.43 12.24
C LYS A 109 -8.97 -15.90 13.68
N LYS A 110 -8.17 -16.92 14.05
CA LYS A 110 -8.13 -17.44 15.42
C LYS A 110 -7.66 -16.38 16.43
N ALA A 111 -6.71 -15.53 16.05
CA ALA A 111 -6.23 -14.43 16.88
C ALA A 111 -7.21 -13.23 16.96
N GLY A 112 -8.33 -13.25 16.23
CA GLY A 112 -9.30 -12.16 16.24
C GLY A 112 -8.79 -10.88 15.57
N ILE A 113 -7.95 -11.01 14.55
CA ILE A 113 -7.55 -9.93 13.66
C ILE A 113 -8.39 -10.02 12.39
N ILE A 114 -8.96 -8.89 11.95
CA ILE A 114 -9.70 -8.83 10.68
C ILE A 114 -8.74 -9.12 9.53
N ARG A 115 -9.11 -10.02 8.63
CA ARG A 115 -8.20 -10.50 7.58
C ARG A 115 -8.76 -10.20 6.19
N GLY A 116 -7.86 -9.88 5.26
CA GLY A 116 -8.14 -9.80 3.84
C GLY A 116 -7.15 -10.65 3.06
N ALA A 117 -7.52 -11.09 1.87
CA ALA A 117 -6.66 -11.88 0.99
C ALA A 117 -6.35 -11.10 -0.28
N TYR A 118 -5.10 -11.18 -0.75
CA TYR A 118 -4.70 -10.52 -1.99
C TYR A 118 -4.12 -11.47 -3.05
N HIS A 119 -4.35 -11.11 -4.30
CA HIS A 119 -3.82 -11.76 -5.50
C HIS A 119 -2.73 -10.90 -6.12
N PHE A 120 -1.52 -11.45 -6.27
CA PHE A 120 -0.44 -10.76 -7.00
C PHE A 120 -0.59 -10.97 -8.50
N PHE A 121 -0.88 -9.90 -9.23
CA PHE A 121 -1.19 -9.90 -10.64
C PHE A 121 0.07 -9.99 -11.51
N LEU A 122 0.04 -10.88 -12.50
CA LEU A 122 1.05 -10.98 -13.54
C LEU A 122 0.47 -10.48 -14.87
N ALA A 123 0.87 -9.28 -15.29
CA ALA A 123 0.38 -8.63 -16.52
C ALA A 123 0.53 -9.45 -17.81
N THR A 124 1.42 -10.44 -17.83
CA THR A 124 1.62 -11.34 -18.97
C THR A 124 0.58 -12.47 -19.05
N LYS A 125 -0.34 -12.55 -18.09
CA LYS A 125 -1.31 -13.64 -17.93
C LYS A 125 -2.74 -13.13 -18.07
N ASP A 126 -3.62 -14.05 -18.44
CA ASP A 126 -5.05 -13.84 -18.58
C ASP A 126 -5.70 -13.48 -17.22
N GLY A 127 -6.43 -12.37 -17.19
CA GLY A 127 -7.05 -11.81 -15.98
C GLY A 127 -8.10 -12.74 -15.36
N LYS A 128 -8.94 -13.34 -16.19
CA LYS A 128 -9.97 -14.29 -15.75
C LYS A 128 -9.36 -15.51 -15.06
N THR A 129 -8.36 -16.13 -15.67
CA THR A 129 -7.69 -17.32 -15.14
C THR A 129 -6.99 -17.00 -13.81
N GLN A 130 -6.45 -15.79 -13.67
CA GLN A 130 -5.89 -15.29 -12.42
C GLN A 130 -6.96 -15.13 -11.32
N ALA A 131 -8.14 -14.59 -11.66
CA ALA A 131 -9.27 -14.50 -10.73
C ALA A 131 -9.77 -15.88 -10.31
N GLU A 132 -9.86 -16.83 -11.25
CA GLU A 132 -10.22 -18.22 -10.94
C GLU A 132 -9.22 -18.89 -9.99
N ASN A 133 -7.91 -18.61 -10.12
CA ASN A 133 -6.91 -19.12 -9.18
C ASN A 133 -7.13 -18.57 -7.76
N PHE A 134 -7.42 -17.26 -7.65
CA PHE A 134 -7.76 -16.63 -6.37
C PHE A 134 -9.04 -17.23 -5.76
N ILE A 135 -10.12 -17.31 -6.53
CA ILE A 135 -11.41 -17.89 -6.12
C ILE A 135 -11.27 -19.34 -5.65
N LYS A 136 -10.48 -20.17 -6.35
CA LYS A 136 -10.22 -21.57 -5.96
C LYS A 136 -9.43 -21.70 -4.65
N THR A 137 -8.85 -20.62 -4.15
CA THR A 137 -7.94 -20.62 -3.00
C THR A 137 -8.52 -19.90 -1.80
N VAL A 138 -9.32 -18.85 -2.02
CA VAL A 138 -9.85 -17.97 -0.98
C VAL A 138 -11.34 -18.19 -0.85
N ASP A 139 -11.75 -18.53 0.36
CA ASP A 139 -13.15 -18.51 0.77
C ASP A 139 -13.28 -17.41 1.83
N LEU A 140 -14.19 -16.46 1.58
CA LEU A 140 -14.38 -15.27 2.42
C LEU A 140 -15.55 -15.51 3.38
N ASP A 141 -15.30 -15.30 4.66
CA ASP A 141 -16.31 -15.37 5.70
C ASP A 141 -16.82 -13.97 6.05
N LYS A 142 -17.95 -13.93 6.75
CA LYS A 142 -18.40 -12.71 7.44
C LYS A 142 -17.27 -12.10 8.29
N ASN A 143 -17.14 -10.78 8.21
CA ASN A 143 -16.08 -9.97 8.82
C ASN A 143 -14.68 -10.11 8.19
N ASP A 144 -14.52 -10.82 7.07
CA ASP A 144 -13.31 -10.69 6.26
C ASP A 144 -13.37 -9.38 5.44
N LEU A 145 -12.22 -8.91 4.97
CA LEU A 145 -12.12 -7.77 4.04
C LEU A 145 -12.41 -8.24 2.60
N PRO A 146 -12.87 -7.32 1.71
CA PRO A 146 -13.05 -7.61 0.29
C PRO A 146 -11.79 -8.17 -0.37
N PRO A 147 -11.93 -8.92 -1.47
CA PRO A 147 -10.78 -9.48 -2.19
C PRO A 147 -9.91 -8.34 -2.74
N VAL A 148 -8.59 -8.51 -2.69
CA VAL A 148 -7.64 -7.51 -3.19
C VAL A 148 -6.95 -7.99 -4.46
N LEU A 149 -6.91 -7.14 -5.49
CA LEU A 149 -6.03 -7.29 -6.64
C LEU A 149 -4.78 -6.42 -6.47
N ASP A 150 -3.63 -7.04 -6.30
CA ASP A 150 -2.33 -6.37 -6.25
C ASP A 150 -1.74 -6.30 -7.67
N VAL A 151 -1.64 -5.09 -8.23
CA VAL A 151 -1.10 -4.83 -9.56
C VAL A 151 -0.05 -3.73 -9.53
N GLU A 152 1.20 -4.11 -9.82
CA GLU A 152 2.35 -3.20 -9.62
C GLU A 152 3.39 -3.26 -10.74
N LEU A 153 3.33 -4.26 -11.63
CA LEU A 153 4.36 -4.53 -12.62
C LEU A 153 3.78 -4.75 -14.02
N THR A 154 4.40 -4.11 -15.02
CA THR A 154 3.95 -4.21 -16.42
C THR A 154 4.48 -5.44 -17.12
N TYR A 155 5.66 -5.94 -16.72
CA TYR A 155 6.38 -7.01 -17.41
C TYR A 155 6.55 -6.75 -18.93
N GLY A 156 6.65 -5.48 -19.34
CA GLY A 156 6.76 -5.10 -20.75
C GLY A 156 5.45 -5.17 -21.54
N VAL A 157 4.32 -5.46 -20.89
CA VAL A 157 2.99 -5.48 -21.51
C VAL A 157 2.46 -4.05 -21.69
N SER A 158 1.72 -3.80 -22.78
CA SER A 158 1.12 -2.50 -23.04
C SER A 158 0.09 -2.12 -21.98
N HIS A 159 -0.05 -0.82 -21.69
CA HIS A 159 -0.96 -0.34 -20.65
C HIS A 159 -2.42 -0.72 -20.96
N ASP A 160 -2.86 -0.64 -22.23
CA ASP A 160 -4.21 -1.05 -22.63
C ASP A 160 -4.50 -2.51 -22.33
N LYS A 161 -3.52 -3.39 -22.60
CA LYS A 161 -3.68 -4.80 -22.28
C LYS A 161 -3.72 -5.03 -20.77
N ILE A 162 -2.86 -4.36 -20.00
CA ILE A 162 -2.90 -4.44 -18.53
C ILE A 162 -4.28 -4.04 -18.02
N ARG A 163 -4.82 -2.91 -18.47
CA ARG A 163 -6.16 -2.44 -18.05
C ARG A 163 -7.26 -3.41 -18.43
N THR A 164 -7.20 -4.01 -19.62
CA THR A 164 -8.15 -5.05 -20.06
C THR A 164 -8.13 -6.24 -19.12
N GLU A 165 -6.94 -6.79 -18.83
CA GLU A 165 -6.79 -7.98 -17.99
C GLU A 165 -7.10 -7.70 -16.50
N VAL A 166 -6.79 -6.50 -16.01
CA VAL A 166 -7.18 -6.03 -14.68
C VAL A 166 -8.70 -5.95 -14.58
N LYS A 167 -9.37 -5.36 -15.57
CA LYS A 167 -10.83 -5.26 -15.61
C LYS A 167 -11.49 -6.63 -15.60
N GLU A 168 -10.98 -7.57 -16.40
CA GLU A 168 -11.48 -8.95 -16.45
C GLU A 168 -11.33 -9.64 -15.08
N TRP A 169 -10.18 -9.47 -14.39
CA TRP A 169 -10.00 -10.03 -13.06
C TRP A 169 -11.02 -9.47 -12.06
N LEU A 170 -11.20 -8.14 -12.07
CA LEU A 170 -12.11 -7.44 -11.16
C LEU A 170 -13.55 -7.87 -11.38
N ASP A 171 -14.00 -8.00 -12.63
CA ASP A 171 -15.36 -8.39 -12.97
C ASP A 171 -15.66 -9.82 -12.54
N VAL A 172 -14.71 -10.74 -12.74
CA VAL A 172 -14.86 -12.14 -12.31
C VAL A 172 -14.88 -12.24 -10.78
N ALA A 173 -14.01 -11.51 -10.09
CA ALA A 173 -13.97 -11.51 -8.63
C ALA A 173 -15.23 -10.87 -8.02
N GLU A 174 -15.69 -9.72 -8.54
CA GLU A 174 -16.90 -9.05 -8.09
C GLU A 174 -18.14 -9.93 -8.30
N ALA A 175 -18.25 -10.58 -9.46
CA ALA A 175 -19.36 -11.49 -9.74
C ALA A 175 -19.39 -12.70 -8.79
N TYR A 176 -18.21 -13.21 -8.38
CA TYR A 176 -18.13 -14.36 -7.49
C TYR A 176 -18.40 -14.00 -6.01
N TYR A 177 -17.75 -12.94 -5.50
CA TYR A 177 -17.84 -12.56 -4.09
C TYR A 177 -19.03 -11.64 -3.78
N GLY A 178 -19.69 -11.07 -4.79
CA GLY A 178 -20.82 -10.15 -4.63
C GLY A 178 -20.46 -8.82 -3.99
N VAL A 179 -19.16 -8.48 -3.94
CA VAL A 179 -18.63 -7.23 -3.40
C VAL A 179 -17.55 -6.68 -4.31
N ARG A 180 -17.40 -5.36 -4.34
CA ARG A 180 -16.33 -4.70 -5.10
C ARG A 180 -14.95 -5.08 -4.55
N PRO A 181 -14.04 -5.65 -5.37
CA PRO A 181 -12.67 -5.86 -4.97
C PRO A 181 -11.92 -4.56 -4.70
N ILE A 182 -10.93 -4.62 -3.81
CA ILE A 182 -9.99 -3.52 -3.58
C ILE A 182 -8.84 -3.66 -4.58
N ILE A 183 -8.40 -2.56 -5.17
CA ILE A 183 -7.17 -2.53 -5.98
C ILE A 183 -6.01 -2.07 -5.10
N TYR A 184 -4.96 -2.87 -5.03
CA TYR A 184 -3.66 -2.46 -4.53
C TYR A 184 -2.71 -2.10 -5.68
N THR A 185 -2.00 -0.99 -5.54
CA THR A 185 -0.95 -0.56 -6.48
C THR A 185 -0.06 0.48 -5.81
N ASN A 186 1.14 0.71 -6.36
CA ASN A 186 1.93 1.89 -6.02
C ASN A 186 1.48 3.14 -6.81
N ILE A 187 1.78 4.33 -6.28
CA ILE A 187 1.37 5.63 -6.85
C ILE A 187 1.84 5.85 -8.30
N ASP A 188 3.04 5.38 -8.61
CA ASP A 188 3.65 5.55 -9.93
C ASP A 188 2.96 4.68 -10.97
N PHE A 189 2.68 3.42 -10.62
CA PHE A 189 1.96 2.51 -11.49
C PHE A 189 0.51 2.95 -11.70
N TYR A 190 -0.15 3.42 -10.64
CA TYR A 190 -1.48 4.01 -10.74
C TYR A 190 -1.51 5.15 -11.76
N THR A 191 -0.63 6.14 -11.59
CA THR A 191 -0.63 7.36 -12.43
C THR A 191 -0.19 7.12 -13.87
N LYS A 192 0.69 6.14 -14.13
CA LYS A 192 1.26 5.90 -15.46
C LYS A 192 0.51 4.82 -16.25
N VAL A 193 -0.09 3.85 -15.57
CA VAL A 193 -0.62 2.62 -16.19
C VAL A 193 -2.12 2.47 -15.99
N LEU A 194 -2.63 2.53 -14.76
CA LEU A 194 -4.06 2.30 -14.51
C LEU A 194 -4.90 3.52 -14.89
N GLY A 195 -4.55 4.69 -14.37
CA GLY A 195 -5.34 5.90 -14.55
C GLY A 195 -6.73 5.79 -13.92
N ASP A 196 -7.64 6.63 -14.41
CA ASP A 196 -8.94 6.87 -13.78
C ASP A 196 -10.01 5.83 -14.15
N ASP A 197 -9.68 4.85 -15.02
CA ASP A 197 -10.58 3.77 -15.48
C ASP A 197 -11.13 2.91 -14.34
N PHE A 198 -10.48 2.95 -13.17
CA PHE A 198 -10.83 2.16 -11.99
C PHE A 198 -11.18 3.04 -10.78
N ASP A 199 -11.63 4.27 -11.00
CA ASP A 199 -11.99 5.23 -9.95
C ASP A 199 -13.13 4.77 -9.04
N ASP A 200 -14.01 3.92 -9.57
CA ASP A 200 -15.13 3.39 -8.80
C ASP A 200 -14.76 2.20 -7.90
N TYR A 201 -13.55 1.64 -8.00
CA TYR A 201 -13.08 0.58 -7.10
C TYR A 201 -12.42 1.16 -5.85
N PRO A 202 -12.58 0.54 -4.66
CA PRO A 202 -11.80 0.88 -3.49
C PRO A 202 -10.29 0.78 -3.77
N LEU A 203 -9.52 1.79 -3.36
CA LEU A 203 -8.07 1.85 -3.60
C LEU A 203 -7.26 1.65 -2.31
N TRP A 204 -6.35 0.69 -2.34
CA TRP A 204 -5.25 0.55 -1.40
C TRP A 204 -3.96 1.03 -2.09
N ILE A 205 -3.43 2.17 -1.68
CA ILE A 205 -2.29 2.81 -2.37
C ILE A 205 -0.98 2.61 -1.59
N ALA A 206 0.07 2.12 -2.23
CA ALA A 206 1.42 2.17 -1.70
C ALA A 206 2.07 3.52 -2.05
N HIS A 207 2.46 4.26 -1.01
CA HIS A 207 3.19 5.51 -1.18
C HIS A 207 4.04 5.81 0.06
N TYR A 208 5.28 5.34 0.02
CA TYR A 208 6.19 5.44 1.14
C TYR A 208 6.75 6.86 1.33
N HIS A 209 7.31 7.09 2.51
CA HIS A 209 7.97 8.34 2.91
C HIS A 209 7.09 9.59 2.83
N GLN A 210 5.76 9.43 2.81
CA GLN A 210 4.83 10.55 2.98
C GLN A 210 4.43 10.65 4.44
N PRO A 211 4.48 11.85 5.05
CA PRO A 211 4.27 11.95 6.49
C PRO A 211 2.80 12.02 6.91
N GLY A 212 1.87 12.31 6.01
CA GLY A 212 0.47 12.55 6.40
C GLY A 212 -0.57 11.92 5.51
N LYS A 213 -0.31 11.80 4.21
CA LYS A 213 -1.21 11.14 3.24
C LYS A 213 -0.46 10.84 1.94
N PRO A 214 -0.91 9.86 1.14
CA PRO A 214 -0.43 9.66 -0.22
C PRO A 214 -0.72 10.89 -1.09
N ARG A 215 0.16 11.17 -2.06
CA ARG A 215 0.00 12.28 -3.02
C ARG A 215 -0.88 11.87 -4.20
N ILE A 216 -2.15 11.61 -3.91
CA ILE A 216 -3.16 11.22 -4.90
C ILE A 216 -4.40 12.12 -4.79
N LYS A 217 -5.08 12.36 -5.92
CA LYS A 217 -6.28 13.22 -5.98
C LYS A 217 -7.58 12.47 -5.73
N ARG A 218 -7.67 11.20 -6.12
CA ARG A 218 -8.85 10.35 -5.89
C ARG A 218 -8.93 9.83 -4.46
N SER A 219 -10.11 9.33 -4.11
CA SER A 219 -10.36 8.63 -2.86
C SER A 219 -9.59 7.31 -2.79
N TRP A 220 -9.18 6.96 -1.57
CA TRP A 220 -8.49 5.72 -1.23
C TRP A 220 -8.97 5.28 0.16
N VAL A 221 -8.98 3.96 0.37
CA VAL A 221 -9.47 3.31 1.60
C VAL A 221 -8.32 2.81 2.47
N PHE A 222 -7.22 2.35 1.87
CA PHE A 222 -6.03 1.93 2.60
C PHE A 222 -4.79 2.63 2.04
N TRP A 223 -3.80 2.84 2.90
CA TRP A 223 -2.50 3.36 2.51
C TRP A 223 -1.40 2.53 3.15
N GLN A 224 -0.58 1.89 2.32
CA GLN A 224 0.66 1.26 2.74
C GLN A 224 1.74 2.36 2.82
N HIS A 225 2.13 2.70 4.04
CA HIS A 225 2.96 3.88 4.32
C HIS A 225 4.40 3.53 4.67
N SER A 226 4.69 2.26 4.97
CA SER A 226 6.03 1.79 5.30
C SER A 226 6.19 0.31 4.98
N GLU A 227 7.39 -0.09 4.55
CA GLU A 227 7.86 -1.47 4.37
C GLU A 227 8.91 -1.87 5.43
N GLU A 228 9.11 -1.00 6.42
CA GLU A 228 10.25 -1.05 7.35
C GLU A 228 9.82 -1.41 8.79
N GLY A 229 8.53 -1.72 8.97
CA GLY A 229 7.93 -1.99 10.26
C GLY A 229 8.48 -3.24 10.93
N ARG A 230 8.41 -3.26 12.27
CA ARG A 230 8.69 -4.44 13.08
C ARG A 230 7.48 -4.77 13.92
N VAL A 231 7.18 -6.07 14.02
CA VAL A 231 6.03 -6.57 14.77
C VAL A 231 6.44 -7.80 15.58
N ASN A 232 6.06 -7.85 16.85
CA ASN A 232 6.24 -9.05 17.67
C ASN A 232 5.58 -10.26 17.00
N GLY A 233 6.25 -11.41 17.03
CA GLY A 233 5.83 -12.58 16.27
C GLY A 233 6.19 -12.59 14.78
N ILE A 234 6.84 -11.55 14.25
CA ILE A 234 7.38 -11.49 12.87
C ILE A 234 8.87 -11.12 12.91
N LYS A 235 9.73 -11.99 12.36
CA LYS A 235 11.19 -11.79 12.40
C LYS A 235 11.69 -10.78 11.38
N SER A 236 11.08 -10.77 10.19
CA SER A 236 11.44 -9.87 9.10
C SER A 236 10.82 -8.49 9.30
N LYS A 237 11.19 -7.55 8.42
CA LYS A 237 10.38 -6.35 8.23
C LYS A 237 8.99 -6.72 7.72
N VAL A 238 8.03 -5.84 8.01
CA VAL A 238 6.64 -6.01 7.59
C VAL A 238 6.06 -4.69 7.11
N ASP A 239 5.18 -4.80 6.13
CA ASP A 239 4.48 -3.68 5.54
C ASP A 239 3.38 -3.19 6.47
N PHE A 240 3.28 -1.86 6.61
CA PHE A 240 2.37 -1.17 7.51
C PHE A 240 1.35 -0.34 6.75
N ASN A 241 0.11 -0.50 7.17
CA ASN A 241 -1.06 0.05 6.53
C ASN A 241 -1.91 0.84 7.52
N VAL A 242 -2.56 1.87 6.98
CA VAL A 242 -3.64 2.58 7.66
C VAL A 242 -4.91 2.53 6.84
N PHE A 243 -6.05 2.49 7.52
CA PHE A 243 -7.36 2.68 6.91
C PHE A 243 -7.79 4.15 7.00
N ASN A 244 -8.38 4.68 5.92
CA ASN A 244 -8.86 6.05 5.80
C ASN A 244 -10.36 6.13 6.02
N GLY A 245 -10.75 6.08 7.28
CA GLY A 245 -12.12 6.19 7.75
C GLY A 245 -12.19 5.89 9.24
N ASP A 246 -13.38 5.94 9.80
CA ASP A 246 -13.62 5.58 11.19
C ASP A 246 -13.99 4.09 11.35
N SER A 247 -14.34 3.69 12.58
CA SER A 247 -14.73 2.31 12.87
C SER A 247 -16.04 1.85 12.20
N THR A 248 -16.93 2.78 11.86
CA THR A 248 -18.18 2.52 11.14
C THR A 248 -17.87 2.29 9.68
N ASP A 249 -17.07 3.17 9.07
CA ASP A 249 -16.60 3.02 7.69
C ASP A 249 -15.88 1.67 7.51
N PHE A 250 -15.01 1.32 8.46
CA PHE A 250 -14.27 0.05 8.42
C PHE A 250 -15.20 -1.16 8.50
N LYS A 251 -16.22 -1.13 9.37
CA LYS A 251 -17.22 -2.21 9.49
C LYS A 251 -18.06 -2.36 8.22
N ASN A 252 -18.45 -1.24 7.60
CA ASN A 252 -19.25 -1.24 6.37
C ASN A 252 -18.49 -1.82 5.17
N LEU A 253 -17.16 -1.82 5.23
CA LEU A 253 -16.32 -2.42 4.20
C LEU A 253 -16.26 -3.96 4.29
N LEU A 254 -16.55 -4.55 5.45
CA LEU A 254 -16.40 -5.99 5.66
C LEU A 254 -17.49 -6.80 4.95
N ILE A 255 -17.17 -8.06 4.65
CA ILE A 255 -18.15 -9.05 4.16
C ILE A 255 -19.25 -9.25 5.22
N ASN A 256 -20.51 -9.20 4.79
CA ASN A 256 -21.71 -9.25 5.66
C ASN A 256 -22.23 -10.65 5.98
#